data_AF-A0A4Q8TDR0-F1
#
_entry.id   AF-A0A4Q8TDR0-F1
#
_cell.length_a   1.000
_cell.length_b   1.000
_cell.length_c   1.000
_cell.angle_alpha   90.00
_cell.angle_beta   90.00
_cell.angle_gamma   90.00
#
_symmetry.space_group_name_H-M   'P 1'
#
loop_
_entity.id
_entity.type
_entity.pdbx_description
1 polymer ?
#
loop_
_entity_poly.entity_id
_entity_poly.type
_entity_poly.pdbx_seq_one_letter_code
_entity_poly.pdbx_strand_id
1 'polypeptide(L)'
;MEPLGSSAKQGKKISLNASTLAMAVMVIVLLVAVVFAANSNEIVGWFVVAISAGWLLLAAFMMFGLKRGADRINTSLREATAAATPRAQAGTVVVDESTSQRDMKLDHSFKIVQVQARVVSEQRAANGPESEAMIDRALETIQMTAANARDMIKPAKPMDGEIID
;
A
#
# COMPACT_ATOMS: atom_id res chain seq x y z
N MET A 1 56.21 1.19 -1.72
CA MET A 1 55.23 0.37 -0.97
C MET A 1 53.85 0.96 -1.26
N GLU A 2 52.85 0.08 -1.26
CA GLU A 2 51.41 0.29 -1.48
C GLU A 2 50.88 0.38 -2.93
N PRO A 3 50.10 -0.64 -3.35
CA PRO A 3 49.15 -0.60 -4.47
C PRO A 3 47.70 -0.48 -3.95
N LEU A 4 46.94 0.55 -4.34
CA LEU A 4 45.51 0.68 -4.06
C LEU A 4 44.85 1.50 -5.19
N GLY A 5 43.75 1.13 -5.82
CA GLY A 5 42.82 0.05 -5.54
C GLY A 5 42.09 -0.38 -6.82
N SER A 6 41.88 -1.69 -6.90
CA SER A 6 40.97 -2.34 -7.84
C SER A 6 39.57 -1.76 -7.66
N SER A 7 39.07 -1.05 -8.68
CA SER A 7 37.64 -0.74 -8.80
C SER A 7 36.90 -2.02 -9.19
N ALA A 8 36.71 -2.90 -8.21
CA ALA A 8 35.79 -4.01 -8.33
C ALA A 8 34.38 -3.41 -8.50
N LYS A 9 33.84 -3.50 -9.73
CA LYS A 9 32.44 -3.20 -10.02
C LYS A 9 31.60 -4.05 -9.08
N GLN A 10 31.04 -3.40 -8.07
CA GLN A 10 30.16 -3.97 -7.07
C GLN A 10 28.98 -4.63 -7.80
N GLY A 11 29.03 -5.96 -7.90
CA GLY A 11 27.97 -6.76 -8.50
C GLY A 11 26.65 -6.40 -7.82
N LYS A 12 25.68 -5.95 -8.62
CA LYS A 12 24.35 -5.58 -8.16
C LYS A 12 23.68 -6.83 -7.62
N LYS A 13 23.69 -7.01 -6.29
CA LYS A 13 23.02 -8.11 -5.60
C LYS A 13 21.50 -7.87 -5.65
N ILE A 14 20.88 -8.15 -6.79
CA ILE A 14 20.02 -9.34 -6.96
C ILE A 14 19.18 -9.81 -5.77
N SER A 15 18.64 -8.97 -4.88
CA SER A 15 17.77 -9.47 -3.79
C SER A 15 16.43 -9.91 -4.39
N LEU A 16 16.34 -11.20 -4.71
CA LEU A 16 15.11 -11.86 -5.14
C LEU A 16 14.16 -11.89 -3.95
N ASN A 17 13.21 -10.95 -3.93
CA ASN A 17 12.08 -10.99 -3.02
C ASN A 17 11.30 -12.28 -3.30
N ALA A 18 10.77 -12.94 -2.27
CA ALA A 18 9.98 -14.17 -2.41
C ALA A 18 8.84 -14.05 -3.45
N SER A 19 8.32 -12.84 -3.64
CA SER A 19 7.35 -12.50 -4.70
C SER A 19 7.90 -12.67 -6.12
N THR A 20 9.15 -12.31 -6.37
CA THR A 20 9.79 -12.46 -7.70
C THR A 20 10.10 -13.92 -7.99
N LEU A 21 10.46 -14.69 -6.95
CA LEU A 21 10.67 -16.13 -7.06
C LEU A 21 9.36 -16.85 -7.38
N ALA A 22 8.26 -16.52 -6.70
CA ALA A 22 6.94 -17.07 -6.97
C ALA A 22 6.47 -16.75 -8.41
N MET A 23 6.68 -15.51 -8.88
CA MET A 23 6.37 -15.11 -10.26
C MET A 23 7.18 -15.92 -11.29
N ALA A 24 8.48 -16.10 -11.05
CA ALA A 24 9.33 -16.89 -11.94
C ALA A 24 8.89 -18.35 -12.02
N VAL A 25 8.52 -18.95 -10.90
CA VAL A 25 7.99 -20.32 -10.84
C VAL A 25 6.69 -20.45 -11.64
N MET A 26 5.75 -19.50 -11.49
CA MET A 26 4.49 -19.49 -12.25
C MET A 26 4.71 -19.39 -13.76
N VAL A 27 5.66 -18.55 -14.19
CA VAL A 27 6.03 -18.42 -15.61
C VAL A 27 6.63 -19.71 -16.15
N ILE A 28 7.48 -20.39 -15.38
CA ILE A 28 8.07 -21.68 -15.76
C ILE A 28 7.00 -22.75 -15.91
N VAL A 29 6.04 -22.84 -14.98
CA VAL A 29 4.90 -23.77 -15.06
C VAL A 29 4.06 -23.50 -16.32
N LEU A 30 3.82 -22.23 -16.65
CA LEU A 30 3.10 -21.83 -17.86
C LEU A 30 3.85 -22.22 -19.14
N LEU A 31 5.17 -22.03 -19.19
CA LEU A 31 5.99 -22.46 -20.33
C LEU A 31 5.99 -23.99 -20.49
N VAL A 32 6.08 -24.74 -19.39
CA VAL A 32 5.98 -26.20 -19.40
C VAL A 32 4.61 -26.63 -19.93
N ALA A 33 3.52 -26.03 -19.45
CA ALA A 33 2.18 -26.31 -19.95
C ALA A 33 2.05 -26.04 -21.46
N VAL A 34 2.63 -24.94 -21.97
CA VAL A 34 2.66 -24.58 -23.39
C VAL A 34 3.48 -25.57 -24.23
N VAL A 35 4.60 -26.08 -23.72
CA VAL A 35 5.44 -27.06 -24.44
C VAL A 35 4.75 -28.43 -24.51
N PHE A 36 4.11 -28.88 -23.42
CA PHE A 36 3.31 -30.12 -23.40
C PHE A 36 2.08 -30.02 -24.32
N ALA A 37 1.44 -28.85 -24.31
CA ALA A 37 0.38 -28.47 -25.22
C ALA A 37 0.80 -28.54 -26.70
N ALA A 38 1.98 -28.01 -27.03
CA ALA A 38 2.46 -27.93 -28.42
C ALA A 38 2.99 -29.27 -28.96
N ASN A 39 3.47 -30.16 -28.09
CA ASN A 39 4.05 -31.45 -28.48
C ASN A 39 3.01 -32.57 -28.66
N SER A 40 1.77 -32.34 -28.22
CA SER A 40 0.63 -33.20 -28.53
C SER A 40 -0.16 -32.47 -29.62
N ASN A 41 -0.40 -33.06 -30.79
CA ASN A 41 -1.22 -32.46 -31.85
C ASN A 41 -2.72 -32.37 -31.45
N GLU A 42 -2.99 -31.86 -30.26
CA GLU A 42 -4.30 -31.71 -29.65
C GLU A 42 -4.64 -30.22 -29.56
N ILE A 43 -5.83 -29.91 -30.06
CA ILE A 43 -6.47 -28.59 -30.07
C ILE A 43 -6.40 -27.89 -28.69
N VAL A 44 -6.41 -28.66 -27.60
CA VAL A 44 -6.28 -28.16 -26.21
C VAL A 44 -4.98 -27.38 -26.00
N GLY A 45 -3.90 -27.78 -26.65
CA GLY A 45 -2.62 -27.11 -26.49
C GLY A 45 -2.56 -25.71 -27.09
N TRP A 46 -3.21 -25.53 -28.25
CA TRP A 46 -3.36 -24.22 -28.87
C TRP A 46 -4.22 -23.27 -28.04
N PHE A 47 -5.20 -23.78 -27.28
CA PHE A 47 -5.96 -22.96 -26.32
C PHE A 47 -5.08 -22.46 -25.18
N VAL A 48 -4.20 -23.29 -24.62
CA VAL A 48 -3.26 -22.87 -23.56
C VAL A 48 -2.29 -21.80 -24.08
N VAL A 49 -1.79 -21.95 -25.31
CA VAL A 49 -0.92 -20.95 -25.96
C VAL A 49 -1.67 -19.64 -26.18
N ALA A 50 -2.90 -19.67 -26.69
CA ALA A 50 -3.69 -18.47 -26.95
C ALA A 50 -4.07 -17.73 -25.65
N ILE A 51 -4.49 -18.46 -24.62
CA ILE A 51 -4.86 -17.89 -23.32
C ILE A 51 -3.63 -17.30 -22.62
N SER A 52 -2.50 -18.00 -22.62
CA SER A 52 -1.26 -17.49 -22.03
C SER A 52 -0.74 -16.25 -22.75
N ALA A 53 -0.79 -16.21 -24.09
CA ALA A 53 -0.45 -15.03 -24.88
C ALA A 53 -1.38 -13.84 -24.57
N GLY A 54 -2.69 -14.07 -24.40
CA GLY A 54 -3.65 -13.06 -24.00
C GLY A 54 -3.34 -12.45 -22.62
N TRP A 55 -3.02 -13.28 -21.63
CA TRP A 55 -2.62 -12.81 -20.30
C TRP A 55 -1.29 -12.03 -20.32
N LEU A 56 -0.33 -12.45 -21.13
CA LEU A 56 0.96 -11.77 -21.27
C LEU A 56 0.79 -10.38 -21.91
N LEU A 57 -0.05 -10.28 -22.94
CA LEU A 57 -0.41 -8.99 -23.55
C LEU A 57 -1.15 -8.07 -22.57
N LEU A 58 -2.07 -8.61 -21.77
CA LEU A 58 -2.79 -7.83 -20.77
C LEU A 58 -1.85 -7.32 -19.66
N ALA A 59 -0.94 -8.17 -19.18
CA ALA A 59 0.08 -7.78 -18.21
C ALA A 59 1.03 -6.71 -18.78
N ALA A 60 1.47 -6.88 -20.04
CA ALA A 60 2.28 -5.89 -20.73
C ALA A 60 1.52 -4.56 -20.89
N PHE A 61 0.26 -4.61 -21.30
CA PHE A 61 -0.60 -3.43 -21.42
C PHE A 61 -0.77 -2.71 -20.09
N MET A 62 -1.02 -3.42 -18.99
CA MET A 62 -1.07 -2.82 -17.65
C MET A 62 0.27 -2.18 -17.27
N MET A 63 1.39 -2.86 -17.52
CA MET A 63 2.71 -2.34 -17.17
C MET A 63 3.06 -1.07 -17.97
N PHE A 64 2.78 -1.06 -19.28
CA PHE A 64 2.99 0.11 -20.13
C PHE A 64 1.96 1.22 -19.86
N GLY A 65 0.73 0.86 -19.52
CA GLY A 65 -0.35 1.79 -19.14
C GLY A 65 -0.06 2.49 -17.82
N LEU A 66 0.37 1.76 -16.79
CA LEU A 66 0.80 2.32 -15.50
C LEU A 66 2.04 3.19 -15.67
N LYS A 67 3.01 2.76 -16.47
CA LYS A 67 4.22 3.57 -16.74
C LYS A 67 3.87 4.89 -17.42
N ARG A 68 3.01 4.86 -18.45
CA ARG A 68 2.53 6.08 -19.14
C ARG A 68 1.63 6.94 -18.25
N GLY A 69 0.81 6.34 -17.39
CA GLY A 69 -0.04 7.06 -16.44
C GLY A 69 0.78 7.77 -15.36
N ALA A 70 1.80 7.10 -14.81
CA ALA A 70 2.71 7.67 -13.83
C ALA A 70 3.50 8.86 -14.40
N ASP A 71 3.99 8.74 -15.65
CA ASP A 71 4.71 9.83 -16.31
C ASP A 71 3.80 11.06 -16.55
N ARG A 72 2.52 10.84 -16.90
CA ARG A 72 1.51 11.89 -17.07
C ARG A 72 1.12 12.55 -15.75
N ILE A 73 0.95 11.76 -14.68
CA ILE A 73 0.65 12.29 -13.35
C ILE A 73 1.83 13.11 -12.82
N ASN A 74 3.06 12.64 -13.01
CA ASN A 74 4.25 13.35 -12.52
C ASN A 74 4.47 14.67 -13.28
N THR A 75 4.14 14.72 -14.58
CA THR A 75 4.16 15.97 -15.36
C THR A 75 3.03 16.92 -14.96
N SER A 76 1.79 16.43 -14.80
CA SER A 76 0.68 17.26 -14.31
C SER A 76 0.86 17.76 -12.88
N LEU A 77 1.49 16.98 -11.99
CA LEU A 77 1.86 17.42 -10.65
C LEU A 77 2.96 18.47 -10.69
N ARG A 78 3.98 18.33 -11.55
CA ARG A 78 5.01 19.35 -11.75
C ARG A 78 4.45 20.65 -12.31
N GLU A 79 3.53 20.56 -13.27
CA GLU A 79 2.85 21.72 -13.85
C GLU A 79 1.90 22.38 -12.85
N ALA A 80 1.13 21.61 -12.06
CA ALA A 80 0.29 22.15 -10.98
C ALA A 80 1.12 22.77 -9.84
N THR A 81 2.27 22.19 -9.49
CA THR A 81 3.19 22.75 -8.49
C THR A 81 3.84 24.03 -9.01
N ALA A 82 4.21 24.09 -10.29
CA ALA A 82 4.74 25.29 -10.93
C ALA A 82 3.66 26.39 -11.08
N ALA A 83 2.43 26.01 -11.44
CA ALA A 83 1.29 26.93 -11.57
C ALA A 83 0.71 27.40 -10.22
N ALA A 84 0.93 26.64 -9.13
CA ALA A 84 0.68 27.08 -7.75
C ALA A 84 1.82 27.97 -7.19
N THR A 85 2.90 28.18 -7.95
CA THR A 85 3.99 29.10 -7.62
C THR A 85 3.84 30.46 -8.34
N PRO A 86 2.68 31.10 -8.23
CA PRO A 86 2.68 32.52 -7.96
C PRO A 86 1.70 32.83 -6.82
N ARG A 87 2.22 33.40 -5.73
CA ARG A 87 1.50 33.82 -4.50
C ARG A 87 1.46 32.82 -3.34
N ALA A 88 2.46 31.96 -3.21
CA ALA A 88 2.94 31.65 -1.86
C ALA A 88 3.74 32.87 -1.37
N GLN A 89 3.09 33.77 -0.65
CA GLN A 89 3.80 34.53 0.37
C GLN A 89 4.60 33.53 1.19
N ALA A 90 5.84 33.89 1.53
CA ALA A 90 6.72 33.11 2.37
C ALA A 90 6.10 32.92 3.78
N GLY A 91 5.14 32.00 3.88
CA GLY A 91 4.73 31.35 5.10
C GLY A 91 5.23 29.93 4.97
N THR A 92 6.36 29.64 5.60
CA THR A 92 6.70 28.28 5.98
C THR A 92 5.45 27.66 6.60
N VAL A 93 4.85 26.65 5.94
CA VAL A 93 3.91 25.77 6.62
C VAL A 93 4.76 25.00 7.60
N VAL A 94 4.94 25.57 8.78
CA VAL A 94 5.38 24.83 9.95
C VAL A 94 4.23 23.87 10.17
N VAL A 95 4.38 22.62 9.73
CA VAL A 95 3.51 21.55 10.21
C VAL A 95 3.76 21.53 11.69
N ASP A 96 2.82 22.11 12.42
CA ASP A 96 2.86 22.16 13.87
C ASP A 96 3.01 20.71 14.37
N GLU A 97 4.04 20.46 15.18
CA GLU A 97 4.35 19.14 15.72
C GLU A 97 3.11 18.52 16.41
N SER A 98 2.25 19.38 16.99
CA SER A 98 0.99 18.96 17.59
C SER A 98 -0.02 18.35 16.59
N THR A 99 0.01 18.82 15.34
CA THR A 99 -0.83 18.29 14.24
C THR A 99 -0.27 16.96 13.74
N SER A 100 1.04 16.86 13.53
CA SER A 100 1.70 15.60 13.15
C SER A 100 1.46 14.49 14.18
N GLN A 101 1.61 14.82 15.47
CA GLN A 101 1.40 13.87 16.57
C GLN A 101 -0.08 13.48 16.72
N ARG A 102 -1.01 14.39 16.41
CA ARG A 102 -2.44 14.10 16.37
C ARG A 102 -2.76 13.11 15.25
N ASP A 103 -2.23 13.35 14.05
CA ASP A 103 -2.47 12.49 12.89
C ASP A 103 -1.93 11.08 13.12
N MET A 104 -0.75 10.93 13.72
CA MET A 104 -0.19 9.62 14.09
C MET A 104 -1.08 8.87 15.11
N LYS A 105 -1.63 9.57 16.10
CA LYS A 105 -2.54 8.97 17.09
C LYS A 105 -3.91 8.63 16.49
N LEU A 106 -4.39 9.41 15.54
CA LEU A 106 -5.61 9.13 14.79
C LEU A 106 -5.44 7.89 13.92
N ASP A 107 -4.33 7.77 13.18
CA ASP A 107 -4.00 6.58 12.39
C ASP A 107 -3.99 5.31 13.27
N HIS A 108 -3.35 5.38 14.43
CA HIS A 108 -3.33 4.28 15.38
C HIS A 108 -4.75 3.92 15.88
N SER A 109 -5.58 4.92 16.16
CA SER A 109 -6.96 4.72 16.60
C SER A 109 -7.80 4.02 15.51
N PHE A 110 -7.64 4.42 14.24
CA PHE A 110 -8.31 3.76 13.12
C PHE A 110 -7.84 2.32 12.91
N LYS A 111 -6.55 2.04 13.10
CA LYS A 111 -6.01 0.68 13.04
C LYS A 111 -6.63 -0.23 14.11
N ILE A 112 -6.82 0.27 15.33
CA ILE A 112 -7.49 -0.48 16.41
C ILE A 112 -8.93 -0.81 15.99
N VAL A 113 -9.69 0.18 15.49
CA VAL A 113 -11.07 -0.04 15.02
C VAL A 113 -11.10 -1.10 13.91
N GLN A 114 -10.16 -1.07 12.97
CA GLN A 114 -10.08 -2.06 11.89
C GLN A 114 -9.82 -3.48 12.42
N VAL A 115 -8.91 -3.64 13.39
CA VAL A 115 -8.64 -4.94 14.01
C VAL A 115 -9.87 -5.46 14.74
N GLN A 116 -10.54 -4.62 15.52
CA GLN A 116 -11.73 -5.05 16.26
C GLN A 116 -12.92 -5.34 15.35
N ALA A 117 -13.09 -4.60 14.26
CA ALA A 117 -14.10 -4.91 13.25
C ALA A 117 -13.87 -6.28 12.61
N ARG A 118 -12.59 -6.66 12.39
CA ARG A 118 -12.23 -8.02 11.95
C ARG A 118 -12.60 -9.05 13.00
N VAL A 119 -12.28 -8.83 14.27
CA VAL A 119 -12.66 -9.74 15.38
C VAL A 119 -14.18 -9.96 15.41
N VAL A 120 -14.97 -8.89 15.28
CA VAL A 120 -16.44 -9.02 15.19
C VAL A 120 -16.86 -9.91 14.01
N SER A 121 -16.27 -9.71 12.83
CA SER A 121 -16.59 -10.54 11.66
C SER A 121 -16.21 -12.01 11.84
N GLU A 122 -15.05 -12.29 12.46
CA GLU A 122 -14.57 -13.64 12.73
C GLU A 122 -15.45 -14.35 13.75
N GLN A 123 -15.83 -13.68 14.83
CA GLN A 123 -16.69 -14.25 15.87
C GLN A 123 -18.13 -14.49 15.35
N ARG A 124 -18.65 -13.60 14.51
CA ARG A 124 -19.94 -13.82 13.82
C ARG A 124 -19.90 -15.02 12.88
N ALA A 125 -18.76 -15.30 12.25
CA ALA A 125 -18.60 -16.48 11.41
C ALA A 125 -18.44 -17.77 12.25
N ALA A 126 -17.70 -17.69 13.36
CA ALA A 126 -17.42 -18.82 14.23
C ALA A 126 -18.67 -19.36 14.96
N ASN A 127 -19.65 -18.50 15.28
CA ASN A 127 -20.92 -18.87 15.94
C ASN A 127 -20.72 -19.78 17.18
N GLY A 128 -19.68 -19.50 17.96
CA GLY A 128 -19.37 -20.25 19.18
C GLY A 128 -20.16 -19.76 20.39
N PRO A 129 -20.22 -20.56 21.47
CA PRO A 129 -20.94 -20.21 22.70
C PRO A 129 -20.38 -18.95 23.40
N GLU A 130 -19.13 -18.59 23.14
CA GLU A 130 -18.50 -17.36 23.67
C GLU A 130 -18.49 -16.19 22.67
N SER A 131 -18.97 -16.39 21.45
CA SER A 131 -18.80 -15.42 20.36
C SER A 131 -19.54 -14.11 20.62
N GLU A 132 -20.76 -14.14 21.17
CA GLU A 132 -21.51 -12.92 21.52
C GLU A 132 -20.76 -12.06 22.54
N ALA A 133 -20.22 -12.67 23.61
CA ALA A 133 -19.47 -11.95 24.63
C ALA A 133 -18.12 -11.39 24.11
N MET A 134 -17.53 -11.98 23.07
CA MET A 134 -16.36 -11.43 22.39
C MET A 134 -16.73 -10.29 21.43
N ILE A 135 -17.88 -10.41 20.74
CA ILE A 135 -18.41 -9.35 19.87
C ILE A 135 -18.72 -8.11 20.69
N ASP A 136 -19.38 -8.25 21.84
CA ASP A 136 -19.73 -7.12 22.71
C ASP A 136 -18.49 -6.37 23.20
N ARG A 137 -17.45 -7.09 23.64
CA ARG A 137 -16.17 -6.51 24.05
C ARG A 137 -15.44 -5.80 22.90
N ALA A 138 -15.49 -6.38 21.70
CA ALA A 138 -14.89 -5.76 20.51
C ALA A 138 -15.64 -4.48 20.12
N LEU A 139 -16.97 -4.47 20.20
CA LEU A 139 -17.81 -3.29 19.95
C LEU A 139 -17.57 -2.19 20.98
N GLU A 140 -17.44 -2.54 22.27
CA GLU A 140 -17.08 -1.59 23.33
C GLU A 140 -15.72 -0.92 23.04
N THR A 141 -14.73 -1.72 22.65
CA THR A 141 -13.40 -1.22 22.29
C THR A 141 -13.44 -0.27 21.10
N ILE A 142 -14.23 -0.60 20.06
CA ILE A 142 -14.46 0.27 18.90
C ILE A 142 -15.09 1.59 19.35
N GLN A 143 -16.12 1.54 20.20
CA GLN A 143 -16.83 2.73 20.65
C GLN A 143 -15.94 3.65 21.47
N MET A 144 -15.16 3.10 22.42
CA MET A 144 -14.21 3.87 23.22
C MET A 144 -13.12 4.51 22.35
N THR A 145 -12.56 3.74 21.42
CA THR A 145 -11.51 4.24 20.51
C THR A 145 -12.05 5.33 19.58
N ALA A 146 -13.25 5.13 19.02
CA ALA A 146 -13.88 6.11 18.15
C ALA A 146 -14.23 7.42 18.89
N ALA A 147 -14.70 7.33 20.13
CA ALA A 147 -14.96 8.51 20.96
C ALA A 147 -13.68 9.33 21.20
N ASN A 148 -12.60 8.66 21.61
CA ASN A 148 -11.30 9.29 21.84
C ASN A 148 -10.74 9.92 20.56
N ALA A 149 -10.77 9.19 19.44
CA ALA A 149 -10.32 9.72 18.15
C ALA A 149 -11.14 10.93 17.70
N ARG A 150 -12.46 10.90 17.89
CA ARG A 150 -13.35 12.00 17.55
C ARG A 150 -13.04 13.26 18.35
N ASP A 151 -12.68 13.13 19.62
CA ASP A 151 -12.30 14.27 20.45
C ASP A 151 -10.98 14.91 20.02
N MET A 152 -10.06 14.12 19.44
CA MET A 152 -8.82 14.62 18.86
C MET A 152 -9.01 15.41 17.56
N ILE A 153 -10.09 15.14 16.81
CA ILE A 153 -10.40 15.84 15.54
C ILE A 153 -11.00 17.23 15.81
N LYS A 154 -11.64 17.45 16.96
CA LYS A 154 -12.23 18.75 17.28
C LYS A 154 -11.13 19.83 17.31
N PRO A 155 -11.37 21.00 16.72
CA PRO A 155 -10.41 22.10 16.82
C PRO A 155 -10.18 22.43 18.29
N ALA A 156 -8.91 22.58 18.67
CA ALA A 156 -8.57 23.05 20.01
C ALA A 156 -9.30 24.38 20.24
N LYS A 157 -10.06 24.49 21.34
CA LYS A 157 -10.60 25.78 21.75
C LYS A 157 -9.41 26.76 21.87
N PRO A 158 -9.54 28.01 21.39
CA PRO A 158 -8.54 29.03 21.68
C PRO A 158 -8.34 29.04 23.19
N MET A 159 -7.09 28.85 23.62
CA MET A 159 -6.76 28.98 25.04
C MET A 159 -6.78 30.47 25.34
N ASP A 160 -7.88 30.96 25.92
CA ASP A 160 -7.94 32.30 26.52
C ASP A 160 -7.10 32.27 27.79
N GLY A 161 -5.79 32.38 27.63
CA GLY A 161 -4.83 32.56 28.70
C GLY A 161 -4.40 34.02 28.76
N GLU A 162 -4.70 34.70 29.86
CA GLU A 162 -4.05 35.96 30.21
C GLU A 162 -2.55 35.67 30.43
N ILE A 163 -1.69 36.33 29.65
CA ILE A 163 -0.24 36.26 29.85
C ILE A 163 0.06 37.08 31.10
N ILE A 164 0.39 36.39 32.19
CA ILE A 164 0.91 37.03 33.40
C ILE A 164 2.42 37.19 33.19
N ASP A 165 2.86 38.43 33.04
CA ASP A 165 4.27 38.87 33.06
C ASP A 165 4.81 38.90 34.50
#